data_AF-A0AAW8AVW1-F1
#
_entry.id   AF-A0AAW8AVW1-F1
#
_cell.length_a   1.000
_cell.length_b   1.000
_cell.length_c   1.000
_cell.angle_alpha   90.00
_cell.angle_beta   90.00
_cell.angle_gamma   90.00
#
_symmetry.space_group_name_H-M   'P 1'
#
loop_
_entity.id
_entity.type
_entity.pdbx_description
1 polymer ?
#
loop_
_entity_poly.entity_id
_entity_poly.type
_entity_poly.pdbx_seq_one_letter_code
_entity_poly.pdbx_strand_id
1 'polypeptide(L)'
;QRDFQELKRRIQEKGLRLIVADLPTTYQMIQTSDTITHSILELINNMLIDLLATMARLDNEKRIERIKQGLARSGYKPTGKKANEAKHKRIKELLAAGNMTKEEIAKAVNCGVATVYRVAKVI
;
A
#
# COMPACT_ATOMS: atom_id res chain seq x y z
N GLN A 1 9.83 -1.24 6.33
CA GLN A 1 10.90 -0.75 7.22
C GLN A 1 11.03 0.78 7.14
N ARG A 2 11.23 1.36 5.94
CA ARG A 2 11.46 2.81 5.77
C ARG A 2 10.34 3.69 6.34
N ASP A 3 9.09 3.37 6.06
CA ASP A 3 7.97 4.23 6.49
C ASP A 3 7.81 4.28 8.02
N PHE A 4 8.02 3.13 8.69
CA PHE A 4 7.97 3.05 10.15
C PHE A 4 9.17 3.75 10.80
N GLN A 5 10.37 3.59 10.25
CA GLN A 5 11.56 4.29 10.73
C GLN A 5 11.44 5.80 10.53
N GLU A 6 10.86 6.23 9.40
CA GLU A 6 10.59 7.65 9.13
C GLU A 6 9.54 8.21 10.08
N LEU A 7 8.48 7.45 10.39
CA LEU A 7 7.50 7.83 11.40
C LEU A 7 8.14 7.96 12.78
N LYS A 8 8.95 6.98 13.20
CA LYS A 8 9.69 7.00 14.47
C LYS A 8 10.61 8.21 14.57
N ARG A 9 11.37 8.49 13.50
CA ARG A 9 12.24 9.67 13.39
C ARG A 9 11.45 10.97 13.56
N ARG A 10 10.33 11.13 12.86
CA ARG A 10 9.48 12.33 12.94
C ARG A 10 8.86 12.53 14.33
N ILE A 11 8.50 11.45 15.02
CA ILE A 11 7.97 11.51 16.39
C ILE A 11 9.06 11.98 17.36
N GLN A 12 10.26 11.40 17.24
CA GLN A 12 11.42 11.76 18.05
C GLN A 12 11.88 13.20 17.81
N GLU A 13 11.95 13.65 16.56
CA GLU A 13 12.33 15.03 16.21
C GLU A 13 11.38 16.09 16.80
N LYS A 14 10.11 15.74 16.97
CA LYS A 14 9.11 16.62 17.56
C LYS A 14 9.03 16.51 19.08
N GLY A 15 9.85 15.67 19.71
CA GLY A 15 9.80 15.41 21.16
C GLY A 15 8.48 14.79 21.63
N LEU A 16 7.72 14.17 20.71
CA LEU A 16 6.43 13.57 21.02
C LEU A 16 6.64 12.18 21.61
N ARG A 17 5.90 11.86 22.68
CA ARG A 17 5.94 10.55 23.33
C ARG A 17 4.71 9.75 22.93
N LEU A 18 4.93 8.53 22.46
CA LEU A 18 3.85 7.59 22.17
C LEU A 18 3.47 6.86 23.46
N ILE A 19 2.22 7.01 23.89
CA ILE A 19 1.63 6.29 25.02
C ILE A 19 0.69 5.24 24.46
N VAL A 20 0.94 3.97 24.79
CA VAL A 20 0.05 2.87 24.41
C VAL A 20 -0.86 2.59 25.59
N ALA A 21 -2.17 2.75 25.40
CA ALA A 21 -3.16 2.60 26.48
C ALA A 21 -3.12 1.22 27.15
N ASP A 22 -2.78 0.18 26.38
CA ASP A 22 -2.77 -1.22 26.83
C ASP A 22 -1.46 -1.63 27.53
N LEU A 23 -0.43 -0.77 27.52
CA LEU A 23 0.85 -1.04 28.18
C LEU A 23 1.02 -0.12 29.40
N PRO A 24 0.80 -0.64 30.63
CA PRO A 24 0.85 0.18 31.85
C PRO A 24 2.24 0.80 32.12
N THR A 25 3.29 0.27 31.49
CA THR A 25 4.67 0.78 31.57
C THR A 25 4.79 2.21 31.03
N THR A 26 3.98 2.61 30.04
CA THR A 26 4.10 3.95 29.44
C THR A 26 3.47 5.06 30.30
N TYR A 27 2.50 4.71 31.15
CA TYR A 27 1.90 5.66 32.11
C TYR A 27 2.76 5.82 33.37
N GLN A 28 3.32 4.72 33.88
CA GLN A 28 4.22 4.76 35.03
C GLN A 28 5.49 5.60 34.75
N MET A 29 5.98 5.61 33.51
CA MET A 29 7.11 6.44 33.07
C MET A 29 6.89 7.96 33.23
N ILE A 30 5.64 8.42 33.32
CA ILE A 30 5.29 9.84 33.54
C ILE A 30 5.36 10.20 35.04
N GLN A 31 5.17 9.23 35.92
CA GLN A 31 5.06 9.45 37.37
C GLN A 31 6.39 9.30 38.12
N THR A 32 7.39 8.65 37.53
CA THR A 32 8.71 8.46 38.18
C THR A 32 9.57 9.72 38.05
N SER A 33 9.97 10.31 39.18
CA SER A 33 10.81 11.52 39.24
C SER A 33 12.32 11.24 39.08
N ASP A 34 12.72 9.98 38.98
CA ASP A 34 14.13 9.58 38.95
C ASP A 34 14.67 9.49 37.51
N THR A 35 15.71 10.26 37.20
CA THR A 35 16.22 10.48 35.83
C THR A 35 16.80 9.20 35.21
N ILE A 36 17.39 8.34 36.03
CA ILE A 36 17.95 7.06 35.62
C ILE A 36 16.84 6.09 35.23
N THR A 37 15.79 5.96 36.06
CA THR A 37 14.64 5.11 35.78
C THR A 37 13.87 5.59 34.55
N HIS A 38 13.76 6.90 34.34
CA HIS A 38 13.14 7.47 33.14
C HIS A 38 13.87 7.05 31.86
N SER A 39 15.20 7.13 31.87
CA SER A 39 16.04 6.79 30.71
C SER A 39 15.98 5.30 30.37
N ILE A 40 15.96 4.43 31.40
CA ILE A 40 15.83 2.98 31.22
C ILE A 40 14.45 2.62 30.66
N LEU A 41 13.37 3.22 31.19
CA LEU A 41 12.01 2.98 30.71
C LEU A 41 11.80 3.48 29.27
N GLU A 42 12.42 4.59 28.89
CA GLU A 42 12.39 5.10 27.51
C GLU A 42 13.07 4.13 26.53
N LEU A 43 14.22 3.57 26.91
CA LEU A 43 14.92 2.55 26.12
C LEU A 43 14.07 1.29 25.94
N ILE A 44 13.45 0.79 27.01
CA ILE A 44 12.57 -0.38 26.98
C ILE A 44 11.37 -0.14 26.05
N ASN A 45 10.75 1.04 26.13
CA ASN A 45 9.62 1.39 25.27
C ASN A 45 10.03 1.45 23.78
N ASN A 46 11.17 2.06 23.48
CA ASN A 46 11.72 2.10 22.12
C ASN A 46 11.99 0.68 21.57
N MET A 47 12.53 -0.22 22.40
CA MET A 47 12.75 -1.63 22.01
C MET A 47 11.43 -2.39 21.82
N LEU A 48 10.43 -2.18 22.68
CA LEU A 48 9.11 -2.79 22.54
C LEU A 48 8.45 -2.41 21.21
N ILE A 49 8.52 -1.13 20.86
CA ILE A 49 8.02 -0.60 19.59
C ILE A 49 8.73 -1.28 18.40
N ASP A 50 10.06 -1.44 18.46
CA ASP A 50 10.83 -2.10 17.41
C ASP A 50 10.53 -3.61 17.30
N LEU A 51 10.32 -4.27 18.44
CA LEU A 51 9.93 -5.68 18.50
C LEU A 51 8.54 -5.90 17.88
N LEU A 52 7.56 -5.08 18.26
CA LEU A 52 6.20 -5.16 17.72
C LEU A 52 6.18 -4.86 16.23
N ALA A 53 6.95 -3.88 15.77
CA ALA A 53 7.11 -3.59 14.35
C ALA A 53 7.73 -4.77 13.59
N THR A 54 8.70 -5.45 14.19
CA THR A 54 9.34 -6.63 13.61
C THR A 54 8.37 -7.81 13.55
N MET A 55 7.60 -8.06 14.61
CA MET A 55 6.56 -9.10 14.62
C MET A 55 5.47 -8.84 13.59
N ALA A 56 4.97 -7.61 13.48
CA ALA A 56 3.97 -7.24 12.48
C ALA A 56 4.47 -7.48 11.06
N ARG A 57 5.76 -7.20 10.80
CA ARG A 57 6.39 -7.51 9.51
C ARG A 57 6.45 -9.01 9.25
N LEU A 58 6.91 -9.80 10.21
CA LEU A 58 6.98 -11.25 10.09
C LEU A 58 5.60 -11.87 9.82
N ASP A 59 4.53 -11.39 10.48
CA ASP A 59 3.17 -11.86 10.19
C ASP A 59 2.73 -11.52 8.76
N ASN A 60 3.01 -10.29 8.30
CA ASN A 60 2.67 -9.88 6.95
C ASN A 60 3.43 -10.69 5.87
N GLU A 61 4.72 -10.96 6.08
CA GLU A 61 5.52 -11.81 5.20
C GLU A 61 4.95 -13.24 5.16
N LYS A 62 4.67 -13.84 6.32
CA LYS A 62 4.01 -15.15 6.40
C LYS A 62 2.64 -15.17 5.74
N ARG A 63 1.87 -14.08 5.81
CA ARG A 63 0.58 -13.95 5.12
C ARG A 63 0.77 -13.97 3.60
N ILE A 64 1.72 -13.20 3.08
CA ILE A 64 2.06 -13.17 1.65
C ILE A 64 2.48 -14.56 1.17
N GLU A 65 3.33 -15.26 1.92
CA GLU A 65 3.76 -16.62 1.61
C GLU A 65 2.57 -17.59 1.54
N ARG A 66 1.68 -17.54 2.54
CA ARG A 66 0.47 -18.37 2.55
C ARG A 66 -0.45 -18.09 1.36
N ILE A 67 -0.63 -16.82 1.00
CA ILE A 67 -1.41 -16.44 -0.19
C ILE A 67 -0.75 -16.98 -1.46
N LYS A 68 0.57 -16.85 -1.62
CA LYS A 68 1.31 -17.40 -2.77
C LYS A 68 1.18 -18.91 -2.87
N GLN A 69 1.33 -19.63 -1.75
CA GLN A 69 1.13 -21.08 -1.69
C GLN A 69 -0.31 -21.46 -2.04
N GLY A 70 -1.31 -20.72 -1.54
CA GLY A 70 -2.71 -20.92 -1.86
C GLY A 70 -3.01 -20.72 -3.35
N LEU A 71 -2.49 -19.64 -3.95
CA LEU A 71 -2.61 -19.38 -5.38
C LEU A 71 -1.99 -20.51 -6.22
N ALA A 72 -0.78 -20.95 -5.86
CA ALA A 72 -0.10 -22.04 -6.55
C ALA A 72 -0.88 -23.36 -6.47
N ARG A 73 -1.45 -23.70 -5.30
CA ARG A 73 -2.26 -24.92 -5.11
C ARG A 73 -3.61 -24.86 -5.81
N SER A 74 -4.25 -23.68 -5.83
CA SER A 74 -5.57 -23.51 -6.45
C SER A 74 -5.56 -23.54 -7.98
N GLY A 75 -4.39 -23.42 -8.62
CA GLY A 75 -4.26 -23.23 -10.06
C GLY A 75 -4.84 -21.91 -10.57
N TYR A 76 -5.38 -21.05 -9.68
CA TYR A 76 -5.94 -19.76 -10.03
C TYR A 76 -4.81 -18.76 -10.32
N LYS A 77 -4.68 -18.37 -11.59
CA LYS A 77 -3.80 -17.29 -12.02
C LYS A 77 -4.61 -16.00 -12.05
N PRO A 78 -4.31 -15.00 -11.21
CA PRO A 78 -4.97 -13.71 -11.27
C PRO A 78 -4.74 -13.08 -12.65
N THR A 79 -5.73 -13.17 -13.53
CA THR A 79 -5.77 -12.36 -14.74
C THR A 79 -6.11 -10.97 -14.25
N GLY A 80 -5.18 -10.02 -14.31
CA GLY A 80 -5.36 -8.67 -13.81
C GLY A 80 -6.56 -7.93 -14.43
N LYS A 81 -6.56 -6.60 -14.40
CA LYS A 81 -7.69 -5.84 -14.94
C LYS A 81 -7.95 -6.20 -16.42
N LYS A 82 -9.05 -6.90 -16.69
CA LYS A 82 -9.47 -7.25 -18.06
C LYS A 82 -9.86 -5.97 -18.81
N ALA A 83 -9.59 -5.98 -20.11
CA ALA A 83 -10.02 -4.91 -20.99
C ALA A 83 -11.56 -4.83 -21.01
N ASN A 84 -12.10 -3.62 -21.12
CA ASN A 84 -13.53 -3.44 -21.34
C ASN A 84 -13.83 -3.71 -22.81
N GLU A 85 -14.33 -4.92 -23.10
CA GLU A 85 -14.58 -5.40 -24.46
C GLU A 85 -15.59 -4.53 -25.21
N ALA A 86 -16.63 -4.03 -24.53
CA ALA A 86 -17.63 -3.15 -25.14
C ALA A 86 -17.02 -1.83 -25.63
N LYS A 87 -16.17 -1.20 -24.80
CA LYS A 87 -15.45 0.02 -25.20
C LYS A 87 -14.46 -0.26 -26.33
N HIS A 88 -13.75 -1.37 -26.28
CA HIS A 88 -12.80 -1.76 -27.33
C HIS A 88 -13.51 -2.02 -28.67
N LYS A 89 -14.65 -2.71 -28.66
CA LYS A 89 -15.46 -2.94 -29.87
C LYS A 89 -15.91 -1.61 -30.49
N ARG A 90 -16.42 -0.69 -29.67
CA ARG A 90 -16.85 0.64 -30.15
C ARG A 90 -15.70 1.45 -30.74
N ILE A 91 -14.51 1.38 -30.15
CA ILE A 91 -13.30 2.02 -30.69
C ILE A 91 -12.92 1.41 -32.05
N LYS A 92 -12.98 0.07 -32.20
CA LYS A 92 -12.68 -0.61 -33.47
C LYS A 92 -13.63 -0.19 -34.59
N GLU A 93 -14.92 -0.11 -34.30
CA GLU A 93 -15.95 0.35 -35.25
C GLU A 93 -15.67 1.80 -35.71
N LEU A 94 -15.39 2.70 -34.77
CA LEU A 94 -15.12 4.11 -35.07
C LEU A 94 -13.78 4.32 -35.81
N LEU A 95 -12.78 3.49 -35.52
CA LEU A 95 -11.51 3.51 -36.26
C LEU A 95 -11.68 2.98 -37.69
N ALA A 96 -12.49 1.92 -37.90
CA ALA A 96 -12.77 1.38 -39.22
C ALA A 96 -13.60 2.35 -40.10
N ALA A 97 -14.46 3.16 -39.47
CA ALA A 97 -15.24 4.18 -40.17
C ALA A 97 -14.39 5.35 -40.70
N GLY A 98 -13.16 5.55 -40.21
CA GLY A 98 -12.19 6.52 -40.75
C GLY A 98 -12.55 8.02 -40.63
N ASN A 99 -13.74 8.35 -40.11
CA ASN A 99 -14.32 9.69 -40.15
C ASN A 99 -14.00 10.57 -38.93
N MET A 100 -13.31 10.05 -37.91
CA MET A 100 -13.05 10.77 -36.65
C MET A 100 -11.58 10.70 -36.27
N THR A 101 -11.08 11.78 -35.69
CA THR A 101 -9.73 11.80 -35.10
C THR A 101 -9.69 10.95 -33.83
N LYS A 102 -8.49 10.49 -33.45
CA LYS A 102 -8.30 9.61 -32.28
C LYS A 102 -8.72 10.27 -30.96
N GLU A 103 -8.68 11.60 -30.90
CA GLU A 103 -9.12 12.40 -29.76
C GLU A 103 -10.65 12.50 -29.66
N GLU A 104 -11.33 12.61 -30.81
CA GLU A 104 -12.79 12.61 -30.88
C GLU A 104 -13.36 11.23 -30.54
N ILE A 105 -12.71 10.15 -31.00
CA ILE A 105 -13.08 8.77 -30.63
C ILE A 105 -12.93 8.55 -29.12
N ALA A 106 -11.87 9.10 -28.52
CA ALA A 106 -11.65 9.01 -27.07
C ALA A 106 -12.75 9.72 -26.27
N LYS A 107 -13.17 10.90 -26.71
CA LYS A 107 -14.31 11.64 -26.13
C LYS A 107 -15.63 10.88 -26.32
N ALA A 108 -15.89 10.37 -27.52
CA ALA A 108 -17.13 9.63 -27.85
C ALA A 108 -17.30 8.33 -27.04
N VAL A 109 -16.21 7.61 -26.75
CA VAL A 109 -16.23 6.36 -25.97
C VAL A 109 -15.95 6.59 -24.47
N ASN A 110 -15.78 7.86 -24.07
CA ASN A 110 -15.41 8.27 -22.72
C ASN A 110 -14.24 7.43 -22.17
N CYS A 111 -13.12 7.47 -22.88
CA CYS A 111 -11.90 6.76 -22.53
C CYS A 111 -10.67 7.65 -22.78
N GLY A 112 -9.55 7.35 -22.12
CA GLY A 112 -8.31 8.08 -22.38
C GLY A 112 -7.78 7.82 -23.80
N VAL A 113 -7.21 8.84 -24.42
CA VAL A 113 -6.63 8.78 -25.78
C VAL A 113 -5.63 7.62 -25.92
N ALA A 114 -4.83 7.36 -24.88
CA ALA A 114 -3.89 6.23 -24.83
C ALA A 114 -4.57 4.85 -24.99
N THR A 115 -5.84 4.70 -24.58
CA THR A 115 -6.59 3.45 -24.77
C THR A 115 -7.01 3.29 -26.23
N VAL A 116 -7.37 4.37 -26.92
CA VAL A 116 -7.66 4.34 -28.36
C VAL A 116 -6.42 3.93 -29.16
N TYR A 117 -5.26 4.53 -28.87
CA TYR A 117 -3.98 4.12 -29.49
C TYR A 117 -3.60 2.67 -29.19
N ARG A 118 -3.81 2.21 -27.95
CA ARG A 118 -3.53 0.82 -27.57
C ARG A 118 -4.42 -0.17 -28.32
N VAL A 119 -5.70 0.15 -28.51
CA VAL A 119 -6.61 -0.67 -29.31
C VAL A 119 -6.23 -0.62 -30.78
N ALA A 120 -5.89 0.55 -31.32
CA ALA A 120 -5.46 0.72 -32.72
C ALA A 120 -4.19 -0.08 -33.07
N LYS A 121 -3.27 -0.28 -32.12
CA LYS A 121 -2.06 -1.10 -32.32
C LYS A 121 -2.33 -2.62 -32.34
N VAL A 122 -3.46 -3.04 -31.76
CA VAL A 122 -3.85 -4.46 -31.63
C VAL A 122 -4.80 -4.88 -32.76
N ILE A 123 -5.34 -3.92 -33.51
CA ILE A 123 -6.00 -4.13 -34.81
C ILE A 123 -4.90 -4.36 -35.85
#